data_AF-A0A6N7G9N5-F1
#
_entry.id   AF-A0A6N7G9N5-F1
#
_cell.length_a   1.000
_cell.length_b   1.000
_cell.length_c   1.000
_cell.angle_alpha   90.00
_cell.angle_beta   90.00
_cell.angle_gamma   90.00
#
_symmetry.space_group_name_H-M   'P 1'
#
loop_
_entity.id
_entity.type
_entity.pdbx_description
1 polymer ?
#
loop_
_entity_poly.entity_id
_entity_poly.type
_entity_poly.pdbx_seq_one_letter_code
_entity_poly.pdbx_strand_id
1 'polypeptide(L)' 'MDSLREWIDQVEAMGELVRVAEPVDWDQEAGAISYLAGKTAGNPAILFERIKGRSARRAPSPGGAW' A
#
# COMPACT_ATOMS: atom_id res chain seq x y z
N MET A 1 8.00 -14.95 -7.38
CA MET A 1 6.99 -13.96 -6.98
C MET A 1 6.22 -14.60 -5.86
N ASP A 2 6.88 -14.71 -4.72
CA ASP A 2 6.54 -15.70 -3.70
C ASP A 2 5.95 -15.02 -2.45
N SER A 3 5.85 -13.68 -2.48
CA SER A 3 5.23 -12.90 -1.42
C SER A 3 4.54 -11.64 -1.94
N LEU A 4 3.59 -11.13 -1.15
CA LEU A 4 2.99 -9.81 -1.37
C LEU A 4 4.05 -8.69 -1.39
N ARG A 5 5.17 -8.85 -0.68
CA ARG A 5 6.25 -7.86 -0.67
C ARG A 5 6.96 -7.78 -2.00
N GLU A 6 7.30 -8.93 -2.58
CA GLU A 6 7.88 -8.96 -3.93
C GLU A 6 6.93 -8.34 -4.95
N TRP A 7 5.62 -8.57 -4.81
CA TRP A 7 4.63 -7.92 -5.67
C TRP A 7 4.60 -6.40 -5.50
N ILE A 8 4.61 -5.90 -4.26
CA ILE A 8 4.68 -4.45 -3.99
C ILE A 8 5.94 -3.84 -4.61
N ASP A 9 7.10 -4.48 -4.46
CA ASP A 9 8.38 -3.97 -4.99
C ASP A 9 8.36 -3.93 -6.53
N GLN A 10 7.74 -4.91 -7.19
CA GLN A 10 7.58 -4.92 -8.65
C GLN A 10 6.61 -3.83 -9.15
N VAL A 11 5.45 -3.67 -8.50
CA VAL A 11 4.47 -2.63 -8.87
C VAL A 11 5.06 -1.23 -8.66
N GLU A 12 5.88 -1.04 -7.61
CA GLU A 12 6.65 0.18 -7.41
C GLU A 12 7.66 0.42 -8.55
N ALA A 13 8.41 -0.61 -8.95
CA ALA A 13 9.36 -0.50 -10.07
C ALA A 13 8.68 -0.17 -11.41
N MET A 14 7.40 -0.51 -11.57
CA MET A 14 6.59 -0.17 -12.75
C MET A 14 6.02 1.26 -12.71
N GLY A 15 6.15 1.97 -11.58
CA GLY A 15 5.53 3.28 -11.39
C GLY A 15 4.02 3.23 -11.12
N GLU A 16 3.49 2.04 -10.83
CA GLU A 16 2.05 1.76 -10.64
C GLU A 16 1.64 1.75 -9.16
N LEU A 17 2.57 2.06 -8.24
CA LEU A 17 2.32 2.15 -6.80
C LEU A 17 2.32 3.60 -6.32
N VAL A 18 1.24 4.01 -5.66
CA VAL A 18 1.19 5.26 -4.89
C VAL A 18 1.31 4.94 -3.40
N ARG A 19 2.30 5.56 -2.74
CA ARG A 19 2.44 5.51 -1.28
C ARG A 19 1.79 6.73 -0.64
N VAL A 20 0.91 6.48 0.33
CA VAL A 20 0.28 7.52 1.14
C VAL A 20 0.92 7.48 2.53
N ALA A 21 1.88 8.37 2.74
CA ALA A 21 2.63 8.51 3.99
C ALA A 21 1.89 9.35 5.04
N GLU A 22 0.81 10.05 4.66
CA GLU A 22 -0.02 10.81 5.60
C GLU A 22 -0.95 9.88 6.40
N PRO A 23 -1.30 10.23 7.66
CA PRO A 23 -2.24 9.45 8.46
C PRO A 23 -3.64 9.42 7.82
N VAL A 24 -4.11 8.22 7.51
CA VAL A 24 -5.44 7.98 6.92
C VAL A 24 -6.36 7.32 7.94
N ASP A 25 -7.62 7.77 8.00
CA ASP A 25 -8.65 7.11 8.78
C ASP A 25 -9.08 5.81 8.09
N TRP A 26 -9.20 4.75 8.88
CA TRP A 26 -9.65 3.47 8.35
C TRP A 26 -11.16 3.47 8.11
N ASP A 27 -11.92 4.30 8.85
CA ASP A 27 -13.36 4.40 8.68
C ASP A 27 -13.69 5.37 7.54
N GLN A 28 -14.23 4.82 6.45
CA GLN A 28 -14.63 5.49 5.22
C GLN A 28 -13.52 6.20 4.42
N GLU A 29 -12.54 6.86 5.04
CA GLU A 29 -11.53 7.68 4.32
C GLU A 29 -10.66 6.81 3.40
N ALA A 30 -10.04 5.74 3.92
CA ALA A 30 -9.25 4.81 3.10
C ALA A 30 -10.07 4.20 1.95
N GLY A 31 -11.32 3.81 2.23
CA GLY A 31 -12.23 3.25 1.24
C GLY A 31 -12.62 4.25 0.14
N ALA A 32 -12.89 5.50 0.50
CA ALA A 32 -13.20 6.57 -0.43
C ALA A 32 -12.01 6.89 -1.35
N ILE A 33 -10.79 6.93 -0.80
CA ILE A 33 -9.56 7.13 -1.58
C ILE A 33 -9.38 6.00 -2.59
N SER A 34 -9.48 4.74 -2.15
CA SER A 34 -9.37 3.58 -3.04
C SER A 34 -10.45 3.57 -4.13
N TYR A 35 -11.68 3.96 -3.81
CA TYR A 35 -12.77 4.04 -4.77
C TYR A 35 -12.51 5.06 -5.88
N LEU A 36 -12.00 6.25 -5.53
CA LEU A 36 -11.69 7.30 -6.51
C LEU A 36 -10.46 6.96 -7.34
N ALA A 37 -9.42 6.36 -6.73
CA ALA A 37 -8.27 5.85 -7.47
C ALA A 37 -8.69 4.78 -8.49
N GLY A 38 -9.60 3.89 -8.08
CA GLY A 38 -10.28 2.90 -8.93
C GLY A 38 -10.92 3.45 -10.21
N LYS A 39 -11.31 4.71 -10.18
CA LYS A 39 -11.96 5.41 -11.30
C LYS A 39 -11.03 6.32 -12.10
N THR A 40 -9.80 6.47 -11.64
CA THR A 40 -8.81 7.33 -12.31
C THR A 40 -8.11 6.52 -13.41
N ALA A 41 -7.78 7.16 -14.54
CA ALA A 41 -7.00 6.52 -15.58
C ALA A 41 -5.66 6.00 -15.01
N GLY A 42 -5.28 4.77 -15.36
CA GLY A 42 -4.15 4.05 -14.77
C GLY A 42 -4.53 3.19 -13.56
N ASN A 43 -5.41 3.68 -12.68
CA ASN A 43 -5.88 2.98 -11.47
C ASN A 43 -4.73 2.35 -10.66
N PRO A 44 -3.87 3.18 -10.04
CA PRO A 44 -2.68 2.70 -9.37
C PRO A 44 -3.02 1.89 -8.12
N ALA A 45 -2.13 0.97 -7.75
CA ALA A 45 -2.17 0.36 -6.44
C ALA A 45 -1.85 1.41 -5.36
N ILE A 46 -2.58 1.39 -4.24
CA ILE A 46 -2.35 2.30 -3.12
C ILE A 46 -1.82 1.54 -1.92
N LEU A 47 -0.73 2.03 -1.34
CA LEU A 47 -0.21 1.57 -0.06
C LEU A 47 -0.34 2.68 0.98
N PHE A 48 -1.26 2.50 1.94
CA PHE A 48 -1.37 3.37 3.11
C PHE A 48 -0.34 2.96 4.16
N GLU A 49 0.62 3.85 4.45
CA GLU A 49 1.70 3.53 5.39
C GLU A 49 1.30 3.80 6.86
N ARG A 50 0.36 4.73 7.07
CA ARG A 50 -0.05 5.18 8.40
C ARG A 50 -1.57 5.21 8.51
N ILE A 51 -2.12 4.27 9.27
CA ILE A 51 -3.55 4.24 9.61
C ILE A 51 -3.74 4.80 11.02
N LYS A 52 -4.64 5.78 11.17
CA LYS A 52 -4.96 6.39 12.47
C LYS A 52 -5.39 5.31 13.48
N GLY A 53 -4.88 5.40 14.70
CA GLY A 53 -5.18 4.45 15.78
C GLY A 53 -4.54 3.06 15.62
N ARG A 54 -3.65 2.85 14.63
CA ARG A 54 -2.93 1.58 14.44
C ARG A 54 -1.44 1.81 14.28
N SER A 55 -0.61 1.03 14.97
CA SER A 55 0.84 1.04 14.75
C SER A 55 1.14 0.40 13.40
N ALA A 56 1.91 1.08 12.54
CA ALA A 56 2.38 0.52 11.28
C ALA A 56 3.15 -0.77 11.55
N ARG A 57 2.60 -1.92 11.11
CA ARG A 57 3.24 -3.23 11.28
C ARG A 57 3.76 -3.70 9.93
N ARG A 58 4.96 -3.26 9.56
CA ARG A 58 5.70 -3.86 8.45
C ARG A 58 6.43 -5.08 9.01
N ALA A 59 5.91 -6.29 8.78
CA ALA A 59 6.71 -7.49 9.05
C ALA A 59 7.97 -7.47 8.15
N PRO A 60 9.14 -7.93 8.63
CA PRO A 60 10.31 -8.06 7.77
C PRO A 60 10.05 -9.05 6.63
N SER A 61 10.68 -8.85 5.47
CA SER A 61 10.66 -9.85 4.38
C SER A 61 11.35 -11.12 4.89
N PRO A 62 10.77 -12.31 4.69
CA PRO A 62 11.44 -13.58 4.99
C PRO A 62 12.48 -13.83 3.89
N GLY A 63 13.64 -13.17 4.00
CA GLY A 63 14.73 -13.28 3.03
C GLY A 63 16.12 -12.98 3.59
N GLY A 64 16.22 -12.56 4.85
CA GLY A 64 17.48 -12.54 5.61
C GLY A 64 17.44 -13.64 6.65
N ALA A 65 18.21 -14.71 6.39
CA ALA A 65 18.62 -15.81 7.28
C ALA A 65 17.75 -16.11 8.53
N TRP A 66 17.19 -17.34 8.54
CA TRP A 66 16.94 -18.09 9.78
C TRP A 66 18.03 -19.15 9.93
#